data_AF-A0A560E5K7-F1
#
_entry.id   AF-A0A560E5K7-F1
#
_cell.length_a   1.000
_cell.length_b   1.000
_cell.length_c   1.000
_cell.angle_alpha   90.00
_cell.angle_beta   90.00
_cell.angle_gamma   90.00
#
_symmetry.space_group_name_H-M   'P 1'
#
loop_
_entity.id
_entity.type
_entity.pdbx_description
1 polymer ?
#
loop_
_entity_poly.entity_id
_entity_poly.type
_entity_poly.pdbx_seq_one_letter_code
_entity_poly.pdbx_strand_id
1 'polypeptide(L)'
;MPDNVLEADYVVVGAGAAGMAFTDTLLHHGTSTVAIIDAGHAPGGHWNHSYPFVTLHLPSPHYGVESRVLGNASIIRGGLNDGLSSMASGPEIVSYYRDVMDHVFLPTGRVAYLPMTRIDWRGHAVSLVTGERRAVKARKKLVDATYAAVEVPSMHKRRFQAEEGVRCVPVNDLVRISGEAHRYCIIGGGKTGVDACLWLLENGADPDNIRWIVPRDSWWINRSKVQFTQDFFEPSFRYAADLVEAIGEASSIDDLFLQFEGRDLWLRLDRSITPTMFHGATVSKGELEKLRLIKDIVRRGHVRLIHRDRVDLEEGTVSANDDWLYVDCTAAGIPSRETKAIFEPDKITLQWVKWGRAVLSAAVLGYVEATIDDDDLKNDLCQPMSPPRTPADWLGTFVTTARNEKRWSSERNLAKWARSLRLDMSSRTASEVSPDDTERMALLWRARKASQAAVINATRLLAEL
;
A
#
# COMPACT_ATOMS: atom_id res chain seq x y z
N MET A 1 -15.16 33.35 27.78
CA MET A 1 -14.08 33.35 26.77
C MET A 1 -14.71 32.86 25.48
N PRO A 2 -14.44 33.44 24.30
CA PRO A 2 -15.12 33.00 23.08
C PRO A 2 -14.80 31.52 22.87
N ASP A 3 -15.84 30.72 22.72
CA ASP A 3 -15.74 29.27 22.54
C ASP A 3 -14.80 28.96 21.36
N ASN A 4 -13.70 28.26 21.65
CA ASN A 4 -12.58 28.03 20.75
C ASN A 4 -12.98 26.97 19.69
N VAL A 5 -13.87 27.33 18.75
CA VAL A 5 -14.37 26.46 17.68
C VAL A 5 -13.34 26.42 16.54
N LEU A 6 -12.91 25.21 16.17
CA LEU A 6 -12.16 24.96 14.95
C LEU A 6 -13.15 24.79 13.79
N GLU A 7 -13.21 25.78 12.89
CA GLU A 7 -14.14 25.80 11.77
C GLU A 7 -13.42 25.85 10.41
N ALA A 8 -13.78 24.93 9.51
CA ALA A 8 -13.27 24.86 8.13
C ALA A 8 -14.34 24.27 7.20
N ASP A 9 -14.17 24.37 5.87
CA ASP A 9 -15.10 23.69 4.95
C ASP A 9 -15.00 22.18 5.12
N TYR A 10 -13.77 21.66 5.15
CA TYR A 10 -13.50 20.26 5.44
C TYR A 10 -12.65 20.11 6.69
N VAL A 11 -12.99 19.11 7.49
CA VAL A 11 -12.14 18.68 8.60
C VAL A 11 -11.61 17.29 8.26
N VAL A 12 -10.32 17.17 8.00
CA VAL A 12 -9.66 15.91 7.64
C VAL A 12 -9.03 15.28 8.88
N VAL A 13 -9.47 14.09 9.23
CA VAL A 13 -8.95 13.31 10.36
C VAL A 13 -7.90 12.33 9.84
N GLY A 14 -6.64 12.61 10.14
CA GLY A 14 -5.46 11.87 9.70
C GLY A 14 -4.67 12.60 8.61
N ALA A 15 -3.43 12.99 8.94
CA ALA A 15 -2.39 13.52 8.07
C ALA A 15 -1.47 12.40 7.51
N GLY A 16 -1.99 11.19 7.37
CA GLY A 16 -1.34 10.11 6.64
C GLY A 16 -1.43 10.30 5.12
N ALA A 17 -0.79 9.39 4.37
CA ALA A 17 -0.69 9.48 2.91
C ALA A 17 -2.04 9.73 2.19
N ALA A 18 -3.12 9.08 2.63
CA ALA A 18 -4.46 9.26 2.04
C ALA A 18 -5.03 10.66 2.35
N GLY A 19 -5.02 11.09 3.62
CA GLY A 19 -5.53 12.42 4.00
C GLY A 19 -4.75 13.56 3.34
N MET A 20 -3.42 13.40 3.21
CA MET A 20 -2.57 14.33 2.49
C MET A 20 -2.90 14.37 0.99
N ALA A 21 -3.01 13.22 0.31
CA ALA A 21 -3.33 13.18 -1.11
C ALA A 21 -4.74 13.73 -1.44
N PHE A 22 -5.74 13.40 -0.61
CA PHE A 22 -7.08 13.97 -0.73
C PHE A 22 -7.05 15.50 -0.57
N THR A 23 -6.39 15.99 0.48
CA THR A 23 -6.31 17.43 0.77
C THR A 23 -5.59 18.18 -0.33
N ASP A 24 -4.49 17.64 -0.86
CA ASP A 24 -3.73 18.25 -1.95
C ASP A 24 -4.58 18.47 -3.20
N THR A 25 -5.27 17.43 -3.66
CA THR A 25 -6.13 17.52 -4.85
C THR A 25 -7.33 18.44 -4.58
N LEU A 26 -7.94 18.39 -3.39
CA LEU A 26 -9.02 19.30 -3.02
C LEU A 26 -8.57 20.79 -3.04
N LEU A 27 -7.34 21.07 -2.58
CA LEU A 27 -6.77 22.41 -2.63
C LEU A 27 -6.42 22.84 -4.05
N HIS A 28 -5.97 21.90 -4.90
CA HIS A 28 -5.57 22.20 -6.27
C HIS A 28 -6.77 22.49 -7.18
N HIS A 29 -7.89 21.78 -6.98
CA HIS A 29 -9.08 21.87 -7.84
C HIS A 29 -10.26 22.60 -7.19
N GLY A 30 -10.06 23.23 -6.03
CA GLY A 30 -11.11 23.95 -5.31
C GLY A 30 -10.57 25.10 -4.45
N THR A 31 -11.48 25.86 -3.84
CA THR A 31 -11.18 27.05 -3.02
C THR A 31 -11.43 26.83 -1.52
N SER A 32 -11.84 25.63 -1.13
CA SER A 32 -12.24 25.27 0.23
C SER A 32 -11.09 25.42 1.25
N THR A 33 -11.43 25.75 2.50
CA THR A 33 -10.49 25.69 3.64
C THR A 33 -10.53 24.32 4.30
N VAL A 34 -9.40 23.86 4.83
CA VAL A 34 -9.24 22.53 5.40
C VAL A 34 -8.58 22.60 6.77
N ALA A 35 -9.17 21.95 7.77
CA ALA A 35 -8.49 21.68 9.04
C ALA A 35 -8.05 20.22 9.07
N ILE A 36 -6.75 19.96 9.15
CA ILE A 36 -6.18 18.62 9.27
C ILE A 36 -5.87 18.35 10.74
N ILE A 37 -6.49 17.31 11.30
CA ILE A 37 -6.30 16.87 12.69
C ILE A 37 -5.60 15.51 12.67
N ASP A 38 -4.45 15.37 13.32
CA ASP A 38 -3.74 14.09 13.44
C ASP A 38 -3.28 13.85 14.88
N ALA A 39 -3.43 12.61 15.35
CA ALA A 39 -2.93 12.16 16.64
C ALA A 39 -1.39 12.05 16.67
N GLY A 40 -0.76 11.89 15.52
CA GLY A 40 0.67 11.86 15.32
C GLY A 40 1.32 13.24 15.45
N HIS A 41 2.62 13.23 15.71
CA HIS A 41 3.41 14.44 15.93
C HIS A 41 3.82 15.16 14.65
N ALA A 42 3.66 14.53 13.49
CA ALA A 42 4.07 15.02 12.18
C ALA A 42 3.20 14.41 11.07
N PRO A 43 3.12 15.04 9.88
CA PRO A 43 2.46 14.46 8.72
C PRO A 43 3.18 13.19 8.25
N GLY A 44 2.50 12.37 7.45
CA GLY A 44 3.02 11.10 6.92
C GLY A 44 2.41 9.86 7.58
N GLY A 45 1.68 10.01 8.70
CA GLY A 45 0.99 8.91 9.36
C GLY A 45 1.94 7.78 9.77
N HIS A 46 1.64 6.54 9.39
CA HIS A 46 2.42 5.34 9.77
C HIS A 46 3.90 5.38 9.38
N TRP A 47 4.29 6.18 8.37
CA TRP A 47 5.69 6.34 7.98
C TRP A 47 6.56 6.92 9.10
N ASN A 48 5.98 7.67 10.04
CA ASN A 48 6.69 8.15 11.23
C ASN A 48 7.06 7.01 12.22
N HIS A 49 6.55 5.80 12.01
CA HIS A 49 6.71 4.64 12.88
C HIS A 49 7.29 3.42 12.15
N SER A 50 7.54 3.52 10.84
CA SER A 50 8.04 2.42 10.04
C SER A 50 9.46 2.01 10.43
N TYR A 51 9.85 0.76 10.14
CA TYR A 51 11.19 0.28 10.43
C TYR A 51 12.24 0.99 9.57
N PRO A 52 13.49 1.18 10.07
CA PRO A 52 14.43 2.14 9.47
C PRO A 52 14.90 1.81 8.04
N PHE A 53 14.79 0.55 7.62
CA PHE A 53 15.21 0.06 6.30
C PHE A 53 14.02 -0.20 5.36
N VAL A 54 12.81 0.26 5.68
CA VAL A 54 11.67 0.16 4.76
C VAL A 54 11.88 1.03 3.52
N THR A 55 11.44 0.53 2.37
CA THR A 55 11.30 1.32 1.13
C THR A 55 9.90 1.11 0.55
N LEU A 56 9.48 2.00 -0.35
CA LEU A 56 8.31 1.76 -1.19
C LEU A 56 8.44 0.43 -1.95
N HIS A 57 7.29 -0.14 -2.33
CA HIS A 57 7.22 -1.34 -3.17
C HIS A 57 7.21 -1.01 -4.66
N LEU A 58 6.95 0.25 -5.01
CA LEU A 58 6.86 0.73 -6.38
C LEU A 58 7.76 1.97 -6.53
N PRO A 59 8.11 2.35 -7.77
CA PRO A 59 8.94 3.53 -7.99
C PRO A 59 8.37 4.77 -7.31
N SER A 60 9.25 5.60 -6.75
CA SER A 60 8.88 6.81 -5.98
C SER A 60 7.85 7.73 -6.64
N PRO A 61 7.88 7.96 -7.97
CA PRO A 61 6.91 8.84 -8.63
C PRO A 61 5.44 8.40 -8.51
N HIS A 62 5.17 7.11 -8.23
CA HIS A 62 3.81 6.59 -8.03
C HIS A 62 3.19 6.98 -6.68
N TYR A 63 3.97 7.59 -5.78
CA TYR A 63 3.54 7.87 -4.40
C TYR A 63 3.55 9.38 -4.10
N GLY A 64 2.89 9.76 -3.00
CA GLY A 64 2.79 11.16 -2.55
C GLY A 64 1.47 11.83 -2.93
N VAL A 65 1.53 13.13 -3.26
CA VAL A 65 0.39 14.00 -3.59
C VAL A 65 0.49 14.59 -5.00
N GLU A 66 -0.62 14.93 -5.65
CA GLU A 66 -0.65 15.43 -7.04
C GLU A 66 0.33 16.59 -7.32
N SER A 67 0.43 17.57 -6.44
CA SER A 67 1.18 18.82 -6.66
C SER A 67 2.70 18.70 -6.58
N ARG A 68 3.24 17.64 -5.97
CA ARG A 68 4.69 17.50 -5.71
C ARG A 68 5.18 16.09 -5.94
N VAL A 69 6.23 15.91 -6.74
CA VAL A 69 6.84 14.59 -7.01
C VAL A 69 7.66 14.11 -5.80
N LEU A 70 7.54 12.82 -5.46
CA LEU A 70 8.40 12.14 -4.48
C LEU A 70 9.61 11.51 -5.19
N GLY A 71 10.80 11.72 -4.62
CA GLY A 71 12.05 11.24 -5.18
C GLY A 71 12.47 12.00 -6.45
N ASN A 72 13.45 11.45 -7.17
CA ASN A 72 14.08 12.11 -8.32
C ASN A 72 14.02 11.27 -9.61
N ALA A 73 13.20 10.21 -9.64
CA ALA A 73 13.10 9.25 -10.75
C ALA A 73 14.44 8.64 -11.18
N SER A 74 15.43 8.57 -10.29
CA SER A 74 16.72 7.93 -10.58
C SER A 74 16.60 6.42 -10.75
N ILE A 75 17.58 5.84 -11.46
CA ILE A 75 17.76 4.39 -11.59
C ILE A 75 18.74 3.90 -10.53
N ILE A 76 18.40 2.82 -9.85
CA ILE A 76 19.24 2.15 -8.86
C ILE A 76 20.47 1.57 -9.55
N ARG A 77 21.64 1.75 -8.91
CA ARG A 77 22.92 1.18 -9.35
C ARG A 77 23.46 0.27 -8.25
N GLY A 78 23.61 -1.02 -8.56
CA GLY A 78 24.05 -2.07 -7.65
C GLY A 78 22.92 -2.68 -6.80
N GLY A 79 23.25 -3.79 -6.12
CA GLY A 79 22.33 -4.50 -5.24
C GLY A 79 21.25 -5.33 -5.97
N LEU A 80 20.28 -5.83 -5.20
CA LEU A 80 19.24 -6.78 -5.68
C LEU A 80 18.20 -6.15 -6.63
N ASN A 81 18.24 -4.83 -6.78
CA ASN A 81 17.33 -4.03 -7.60
C ASN A 81 18.07 -3.19 -8.64
N ASP A 82 19.32 -3.54 -8.96
CA ASP A 82 20.13 -2.85 -9.96
C ASP A 82 19.37 -2.70 -11.29
N GLY A 83 19.45 -1.50 -11.86
CA GLY A 83 18.80 -1.17 -13.12
C GLY A 83 17.29 -0.93 -13.02
N LEU A 84 16.67 -0.94 -11.83
CA LEU A 84 15.26 -0.55 -11.63
C LEU A 84 15.12 0.90 -11.17
N SER A 85 13.92 1.46 -11.26
CA SER A 85 13.66 2.81 -10.72
C SER A 85 13.79 2.83 -9.19
N SER A 86 14.28 3.95 -8.67
CA SER A 86 14.42 4.20 -7.23
C SER A 86 13.08 4.12 -6.49
N MET A 87 13.15 3.59 -5.28
CA MET A 87 12.03 3.47 -4.34
C MET A 87 12.39 4.24 -3.08
N ALA A 88 11.60 5.25 -2.74
CA ALA A 88 11.87 6.11 -1.59
C ALA A 88 11.89 5.28 -0.30
N SER A 89 12.88 5.56 0.53
CA SER A 89 13.00 5.03 1.88
C SER A 89 11.99 5.67 2.83
N GLY A 90 11.73 5.01 3.97
CA GLY A 90 10.90 5.57 5.05
C GLY A 90 11.30 7.02 5.43
N PRO A 91 12.59 7.31 5.69
CA PRO A 91 13.05 8.67 5.98
C PRO A 91 12.75 9.70 4.87
N GLU A 92 12.93 9.33 3.60
CA GLU A 92 12.60 10.23 2.47
C GLU A 92 11.11 10.54 2.42
N ILE A 93 10.24 9.57 2.73
CA ILE A 93 8.79 9.77 2.75
C ILE A 93 8.36 10.68 3.90
N VAL A 94 8.94 10.51 5.08
CA VAL A 94 8.68 11.39 6.24
C VAL A 94 9.09 12.83 5.92
N SER A 95 10.28 13.02 5.33
CA SER A 95 10.73 14.34 4.89
C SER A 95 9.78 14.92 3.83
N TYR A 96 9.38 14.11 2.85
CA TYR A 96 8.49 14.54 1.78
C TYR A 96 7.14 15.06 2.31
N TYR A 97 6.49 14.35 3.22
CA TYR A 97 5.19 14.80 3.73
C TYR A 97 5.29 16.02 4.65
N ARG A 98 6.42 16.18 5.34
CA ARG A 98 6.73 17.43 6.05
C ARG A 98 6.84 18.60 5.07
N ASP A 99 7.61 18.43 3.99
CA ASP A 99 7.74 19.45 2.95
C ASP A 99 6.40 19.80 2.29
N VAL A 100 5.53 18.80 2.02
CA VAL A 100 4.19 19.05 1.48
C VAL A 100 3.38 19.90 2.46
N MET A 101 3.38 19.57 3.74
CA MET A 101 2.67 20.37 4.74
C MET A 101 3.22 21.80 4.81
N ASP A 102 4.53 21.94 5.01
CA ASP A 102 5.17 23.21 5.34
C ASP A 102 5.30 24.15 4.13
N HIS A 103 5.45 23.59 2.92
CA HIS A 103 5.76 24.37 1.72
C HIS A 103 4.68 24.32 0.64
N VAL A 104 3.68 23.45 0.75
CA VAL A 104 2.57 23.38 -0.20
C VAL A 104 1.24 23.72 0.48
N PHE A 105 0.94 23.14 1.64
CA PHE A 105 -0.38 23.30 2.28
C PHE A 105 -0.49 24.59 3.09
N LEU A 106 0.34 24.74 4.11
CA LEU A 106 0.27 25.89 5.02
C LEU A 106 0.45 27.25 4.30
N PRO A 107 1.33 27.39 3.29
CA PRO A 107 1.49 28.65 2.57
C PRO A 107 0.25 29.10 1.78
N THR A 108 -0.72 28.20 1.52
CA THR A 108 -1.98 28.60 0.86
C THR A 108 -2.85 29.50 1.74
N GLY A 109 -2.62 29.54 3.06
CA GLY A 109 -3.50 30.18 4.03
C GLY A 109 -4.87 29.49 4.20
N ARG A 110 -5.12 28.38 3.48
CA ARG A 110 -6.39 27.62 3.52
C ARG A 110 -6.33 26.41 4.42
N VAL A 111 -5.16 26.06 4.95
CA VAL A 111 -4.95 24.86 5.77
C VAL A 111 -4.58 25.24 7.20
N ALA A 112 -5.29 24.66 8.17
CA ALA A 112 -4.86 24.60 9.56
C ALA A 112 -4.44 23.17 9.89
N TYR A 113 -3.24 22.98 10.44
CA TYR A 113 -2.73 21.67 10.86
C TYR A 113 -2.61 21.57 12.38
N LEU A 114 -3.25 20.55 12.95
CA LEU A 114 -3.27 20.27 14.38
C LEU A 114 -2.64 18.89 14.63
N PRO A 115 -1.30 18.80 14.78
CA PRO A 115 -0.64 17.58 15.22
C PRO A 115 -0.96 17.29 16.68
N MET A 116 -0.65 16.06 17.13
CA MET A 116 -0.87 15.61 18.50
C MET A 116 -2.29 15.91 19.01
N THR A 117 -3.30 15.74 18.16
CA THR A 117 -4.69 16.07 18.44
C THR A 117 -5.61 14.94 17.98
N ARG A 118 -6.51 14.46 18.84
CA ARG A 118 -7.49 13.42 18.48
C ARG A 118 -8.88 14.02 18.34
N ILE A 119 -9.67 13.49 17.40
CA ILE A 119 -11.11 13.72 17.40
C ILE A 119 -11.79 12.66 18.27
N ASP A 120 -12.74 13.05 19.11
CA ASP A 120 -13.53 12.10 19.92
C ASP A 120 -14.77 11.57 19.19
N TRP A 121 -14.91 11.91 17.90
CA TRP A 121 -16.06 11.62 17.01
C TRP A 121 -17.42 12.09 17.56
N ARG A 122 -17.41 12.92 18.61
CA ARG A 122 -18.56 13.65 19.17
C ARG A 122 -18.44 15.14 18.86
N GLY A 123 -17.71 15.49 17.80
CA GLY A 123 -17.50 16.87 17.37
C GLY A 123 -16.43 17.65 18.14
N HIS A 124 -15.51 17.00 18.85
CA HIS A 124 -14.43 17.71 19.56
C HIS A 124 -13.04 17.23 19.17
N ALA A 125 -12.12 18.19 19.00
CA ALA A 125 -10.68 17.97 18.92
C ALA A 125 -10.08 18.11 20.32
N VAL A 126 -9.23 17.17 20.71
CA VAL A 126 -8.58 17.12 22.02
C VAL A 126 -7.07 17.07 21.82
N SER A 127 -6.36 18.08 22.34
CA SER A 127 -4.90 18.06 22.34
C SER A 127 -4.38 16.94 23.25
N LEU A 128 -3.47 16.13 22.73
CA LEU A 128 -2.77 15.09 23.50
C LEU A 128 -1.68 15.66 24.40
N VAL A 129 -1.29 16.92 24.20
CA VAL A 129 -0.25 17.60 24.99
C VAL A 129 -0.88 18.32 26.19
N THR A 130 -1.96 19.06 25.96
CA THR A 130 -2.56 19.93 27.00
C THR A 130 -3.88 19.41 27.55
N GLY A 131 -4.54 18.47 26.87
CA GLY A 131 -5.92 18.08 27.17
C GLY A 131 -6.97 19.11 26.77
N GLU A 132 -6.57 20.24 26.16
CA GLU A 132 -7.50 21.28 25.70
C GLU A 132 -8.50 20.69 24.70
N ARG A 133 -9.79 20.96 24.92
CA ARG A 133 -10.89 20.56 24.05
C ARG A 133 -11.39 21.74 23.23
N ARG A 134 -11.52 21.54 21.92
CA ARG A 134 -12.07 22.51 20.96
C ARG A 134 -13.23 21.88 20.21
N ALA A 135 -14.35 22.58 20.09
CA ALA A 135 -15.44 22.12 19.24
C ALA A 135 -14.99 22.19 17.77
N VAL A 136 -15.44 21.23 16.97
CA VAL A 136 -15.07 21.08 15.56
C VAL A 136 -16.31 21.24 14.70
N LYS A 137 -16.23 22.11 13.70
CA LYS A 137 -17.31 22.36 12.75
C LYS A 137 -16.78 22.28 11.32
N ALA A 138 -17.20 21.25 10.59
CA ALA A 138 -17.05 21.22 9.14
C ALA A 138 -18.25 21.93 8.51
N ARG A 139 -18.03 22.95 7.67
CA ARG A 139 -19.10 23.64 6.95
C ARG A 139 -19.63 22.80 5.79
N LYS A 140 -18.80 21.91 5.25
CA LYS A 140 -19.18 20.90 4.25
C LYS A 140 -19.15 19.50 4.86
N LYS A 141 -17.97 18.89 5.03
CA LYS A 141 -17.87 17.47 5.45
C LYS A 141 -16.69 17.17 6.36
N LEU A 142 -16.89 16.20 7.25
CA LEU A 142 -15.83 15.55 8.00
C LEU A 142 -15.22 14.43 7.14
N VAL A 143 -13.91 14.41 6.97
CA VAL A 143 -13.20 13.42 6.15
C VAL A 143 -12.46 12.46 7.06
N ASP A 144 -12.86 11.19 7.07
CA ASP A 144 -12.20 10.11 7.78
C ASP A 144 -11.12 9.49 6.89
N ALA A 145 -9.87 9.94 7.08
CA ALA A 145 -8.68 9.34 6.44
C ALA A 145 -8.06 8.22 7.29
N THR A 146 -8.69 7.82 8.39
CA THR A 146 -8.21 6.77 9.31
C THR A 146 -8.86 5.41 9.04
N TYR A 147 -9.89 5.37 8.20
CA TYR A 147 -10.62 4.13 7.92
C TYR A 147 -9.75 3.03 7.33
N ALA A 148 -8.86 3.35 6.39
CA ALA A 148 -7.89 2.41 5.84
C ALA A 148 -6.48 2.56 6.45
N ALA A 149 -6.38 3.05 7.69
CA ALA A 149 -5.09 3.33 8.32
C ALA A 149 -4.22 2.06 8.43
N VAL A 150 -2.97 2.19 7.99
CA VAL A 150 -1.96 1.13 8.04
C VAL A 150 -1.50 0.92 9.48
N GLU A 151 -1.46 -0.34 9.91
CA GLU A 151 -0.81 -0.76 11.15
C GLU A 151 0.61 -1.26 10.84
N VAL A 152 1.60 -0.71 11.53
CA VAL A 152 3.00 -1.16 11.45
C VAL A 152 3.41 -1.95 12.70
N PRO A 153 4.44 -2.81 12.64
CA PRO A 153 4.84 -3.69 13.75
C PRO A 153 5.13 -3.01 15.09
N SER A 154 5.62 -1.77 15.07
CA SER A 154 5.88 -1.00 16.29
C SER A 154 4.61 -0.46 16.96
N MET A 155 3.48 -0.47 16.25
CA MET A 155 2.20 0.10 16.72
C MET A 155 1.19 -0.97 17.12
N HIS A 156 1.35 -2.24 16.71
CA HIS A 156 0.38 -3.28 17.04
C HIS A 156 0.74 -4.03 18.33
N LYS A 157 -0.29 -4.53 19.00
CA LYS A 157 -0.13 -5.54 20.03
C LYS A 157 0.09 -6.88 19.32
N ARG A 158 1.21 -7.56 19.64
CA ARG A 158 1.48 -8.94 19.19
C ARG A 158 0.25 -9.82 19.37
N ARG A 159 -0.03 -10.63 18.34
CA ARG A 159 -1.14 -11.59 18.35
C ARG A 159 -0.75 -12.95 18.96
N PHE A 160 0.48 -13.06 19.44
CA PHE A 160 1.05 -14.23 20.09
C PHE A 160 1.78 -13.80 21.36
N GLN A 161 2.09 -14.77 22.22
CA GLN A 161 2.80 -14.53 23.48
C GLN A 161 4.26 -15.00 23.38
N ALA A 162 5.11 -14.45 24.24
CA ALA A 162 6.47 -14.94 24.45
C ALA A 162 6.71 -15.04 25.96
N GLU A 163 7.33 -16.13 26.40
CA GLU A 163 7.68 -16.33 27.81
C GLU A 163 8.69 -15.29 28.31
N GLU A 164 8.72 -15.09 29.63
CA GLU A 164 9.68 -14.20 30.26
C GLU A 164 11.13 -14.65 30.00
N GLY A 165 11.95 -13.71 29.54
CA GLY A 165 13.34 -13.94 29.15
C GLY A 165 13.53 -14.30 27.67
N VAL A 166 12.47 -14.61 26.92
CA VAL A 166 12.58 -14.80 25.46
C VAL A 166 12.84 -13.46 24.77
N ARG A 167 13.90 -13.40 23.96
CA ARG A 167 14.23 -12.20 23.16
C ARG A 167 13.29 -12.11 21.96
N CYS A 168 12.18 -11.38 22.11
CA CYS A 168 11.22 -11.11 21.04
C CYS A 168 11.01 -9.60 20.83
N VAL A 169 11.41 -9.10 19.67
CA VAL A 169 11.44 -7.66 19.34
C VAL A 169 10.60 -7.37 18.07
N PRO A 170 10.03 -6.16 17.92
CA PRO A 170 9.47 -5.75 16.63
C PRO A 170 10.59 -5.58 15.60
N VAL A 171 10.27 -5.71 14.31
CA VAL A 171 11.23 -5.50 13.21
C VAL A 171 11.97 -4.15 13.27
N ASN A 172 11.37 -3.12 13.87
CA ASN A 172 12.00 -1.81 14.06
C ASN A 172 13.30 -1.89 14.86
N ASP A 173 13.39 -2.79 15.82
CA ASP A 173 14.56 -2.96 16.68
C ASP A 173 15.63 -3.86 16.06
N LEU A 174 15.37 -4.43 14.87
CA LEU A 174 16.33 -5.27 14.15
C LEU A 174 17.64 -4.53 13.87
N VAL A 175 17.59 -3.21 13.62
CA VAL A 175 18.79 -2.39 13.39
C VAL A 175 19.61 -2.11 14.65
N ARG A 176 19.10 -2.45 15.83
CA ARG A 176 19.74 -2.17 17.13
C ARG A 176 20.45 -3.39 17.71
N ILE A 177 20.40 -4.52 17.01
CA ILE A 177 20.98 -5.77 17.48
C ILE A 177 22.51 -5.64 17.42
N SER A 178 23.15 -5.96 18.54
CA SER A 178 24.59 -6.20 18.62
C SER A 178 24.84 -7.71 18.64
N GLY A 179 26.06 -8.17 18.33
CA GLY A 179 26.41 -9.57 18.00
C GLY A 179 26.15 -10.67 19.05
N GLU A 180 25.25 -10.46 20.00
CA GLU A 180 24.78 -11.41 21.01
C GLU A 180 23.75 -12.43 20.47
N ALA A 181 23.21 -12.24 19.26
CA ALA A 181 22.30 -13.21 18.64
C ALA A 181 23.03 -13.98 17.54
N HIS A 182 23.05 -15.31 17.65
CA HIS A 182 23.65 -16.20 16.66
C HIS A 182 22.63 -16.72 15.64
N ARG A 183 21.32 -16.58 15.93
CA ARG A 183 20.21 -17.07 15.08
C ARG A 183 19.02 -16.12 15.10
N TYR A 184 18.28 -16.08 13.99
CA TYR A 184 17.14 -15.18 13.80
C TYR A 184 15.88 -15.94 13.40
N CYS A 185 14.81 -15.80 14.16
CA CYS A 185 13.50 -16.34 13.81
C CYS A 185 12.57 -15.21 13.37
N ILE A 186 12.36 -15.09 12.06
CA ILE A 186 11.46 -14.09 11.47
C ILE A 186 10.03 -14.63 11.48
N ILE A 187 9.11 -13.90 12.11
CA ILE A 187 7.72 -14.31 12.28
C ILE A 187 6.81 -13.52 11.35
N GLY A 188 6.36 -14.15 10.26
CA GLY A 188 5.41 -13.58 9.31
C GLY A 188 5.91 -13.67 7.87
N GLY A 189 5.07 -14.21 6.97
CA GLY A 189 5.36 -14.35 5.53
C GLY A 189 4.99 -13.14 4.65
N GLY A 190 4.60 -12.02 5.27
CA GLY A 190 4.28 -10.79 4.54
C GLY A 190 5.52 -10.01 4.09
N LYS A 191 5.32 -8.85 3.46
CA LYS A 191 6.44 -8.02 2.98
C LYS A 191 7.40 -7.60 4.10
N THR A 192 6.89 -7.28 5.27
CA THR A 192 7.74 -6.95 6.43
C THR A 192 8.72 -8.08 6.77
N GLY A 193 8.25 -9.34 6.71
CA GLY A 193 9.12 -10.50 6.93
C GLY A 193 10.12 -10.71 5.80
N VAL A 194 9.70 -10.50 4.55
CA VAL A 194 10.61 -10.46 3.39
C VAL A 194 11.72 -9.44 3.61
N ASP A 195 11.39 -8.23 4.06
CA ASP A 195 12.36 -7.14 4.27
C ASP A 195 13.30 -7.44 5.42
N ALA A 196 12.81 -8.03 6.52
CA ALA A 196 13.64 -8.46 7.63
C ALA A 196 14.66 -9.54 7.20
N CYS A 197 14.21 -10.54 6.43
CA CYS A 197 15.07 -11.58 5.89
C CYS A 197 16.14 -10.99 4.94
N LEU A 198 15.73 -10.13 4.00
CA LEU A 198 16.66 -9.48 3.07
C LEU A 198 17.66 -8.60 3.80
N TRP A 199 17.21 -7.81 4.78
CA TRP A 199 18.08 -6.95 5.58
C TRP A 199 19.16 -7.78 6.31
N LEU A 200 18.78 -8.90 6.93
CA LEU A 200 19.74 -9.79 7.59
C LEU A 200 20.77 -10.34 6.59
N LEU A 201 20.31 -10.85 5.45
CA LEU A 201 21.18 -11.43 4.41
C LEU A 201 22.14 -10.39 3.80
N GLU A 202 21.67 -9.16 3.57
CA GLU A 202 22.50 -8.07 3.06
C GLU A 202 23.53 -7.56 4.09
N ASN A 203 23.26 -7.75 5.38
CA ASN A 203 24.19 -7.45 6.47
C ASN A 203 25.02 -8.68 6.90
N GLY A 204 25.07 -9.71 6.07
CA GLY A 204 26.00 -10.84 6.23
C GLY A 204 25.56 -11.93 7.20
N ALA A 205 24.28 -11.95 7.62
CA ALA A 205 23.76 -13.09 8.35
C ALA A 205 23.82 -14.35 7.46
N ASP A 206 24.30 -15.45 8.03
CA ASP A 206 24.30 -16.76 7.38
C ASP A 206 22.85 -17.23 7.16
N PRO A 207 22.44 -17.58 5.92
CA PRO A 207 21.11 -18.13 5.64
C PRO A 207 20.73 -19.33 6.51
N ASP A 208 21.71 -20.16 6.93
CA ASP A 208 21.47 -21.34 7.78
C ASP A 208 21.13 -20.97 9.24
N ASN A 209 21.40 -19.72 9.64
CA ASN A 209 21.05 -19.17 10.95
C ASN A 209 19.72 -18.40 10.94
N ILE A 210 19.00 -18.39 9.82
CA ILE A 210 17.68 -17.74 9.70
C ILE A 210 16.60 -18.82 9.61
N ARG A 211 15.65 -18.77 10.54
CA ARG A 211 14.36 -19.46 10.45
C ARG A 211 13.28 -18.47 10.07
N TRP A 212 12.46 -18.83 9.10
CA TRP A 212 11.35 -17.99 8.67
C TRP A 212 10.01 -18.71 8.84
N ILE A 213 9.16 -18.21 9.74
CA ILE A 213 7.81 -18.73 9.95
C ILE A 213 6.87 -18.06 8.93
N VAL A 214 6.38 -18.86 8.00
CA VAL A 214 5.51 -18.46 6.89
C VAL A 214 4.19 -19.23 7.01
N PRO A 215 3.19 -18.69 7.73
CA PRO A 215 1.90 -19.37 7.92
C PRO A 215 1.16 -19.64 6.61
N ARG A 216 1.28 -18.71 5.65
CA ARG A 216 0.74 -18.82 4.30
C ARG A 216 1.75 -18.24 3.32
N ASP A 217 2.11 -18.98 2.29
CA ASP A 217 2.92 -18.46 1.19
C ASP A 217 2.14 -17.38 0.43
N SER A 218 2.88 -16.36 -0.01
CA SER A 218 2.34 -15.26 -0.82
C SER A 218 2.69 -15.42 -2.28
N TRP A 219 1.76 -15.03 -3.14
CA TRP A 219 2.12 -14.55 -4.47
C TRP A 219 2.71 -13.13 -4.38
N TRP A 220 3.76 -12.87 -5.16
CA TRP A 220 4.41 -11.57 -5.28
C TRP A 220 4.39 -11.06 -6.72
N ILE A 221 4.24 -9.76 -6.90
CA ILE A 221 4.32 -9.15 -8.23
C ILE A 221 5.81 -9.00 -8.60
N ASN A 222 6.19 -9.35 -9.83
CA ASN A 222 7.55 -9.14 -10.32
C ASN A 222 7.82 -7.64 -10.46
N ARG A 223 8.66 -7.10 -9.58
CA ARG A 223 8.93 -5.66 -9.47
C ARG A 223 9.43 -5.03 -10.77
N SER A 224 10.24 -5.77 -11.53
CA SER A 224 10.81 -5.27 -12.79
C SER A 224 9.75 -4.99 -13.86
N LYS A 225 8.55 -5.56 -13.73
CA LYS A 225 7.45 -5.45 -14.68
C LYS A 225 6.46 -4.31 -14.37
N VAL A 226 6.52 -3.76 -13.16
CA VAL A 226 5.54 -2.74 -12.70
C VAL A 226 6.19 -1.37 -12.48
N GLN A 227 7.08 -0.98 -13.39
CA GLN A 227 7.81 0.29 -13.33
C GLN A 227 6.97 1.44 -13.90
N PHE A 228 6.39 1.24 -15.10
CA PHE A 228 5.54 2.21 -15.82
C PHE A 228 6.16 3.61 -15.94
N THR A 229 7.47 3.69 -16.19
CA THR A 229 8.13 4.94 -16.61
C THR A 229 8.58 4.82 -18.07
N GLN A 230 8.99 5.93 -18.69
CA GLN A 230 9.39 5.94 -20.10
C GLN A 230 10.54 4.95 -20.41
N ASP A 231 11.53 4.86 -19.51
CA ASP A 231 12.68 3.93 -19.64
C ASP A 231 12.27 2.45 -19.58
N PHE A 232 11.09 2.15 -19.03
CA PHE A 232 10.57 0.79 -18.86
C PHE A 232 9.23 0.61 -19.57
N PHE A 233 8.97 1.39 -20.62
CA PHE A 233 7.71 1.34 -21.35
C PHE A 233 7.39 -0.09 -21.82
N GLU A 234 8.25 -0.65 -22.66
CA GLU A 234 8.03 -1.97 -23.27
C GLU A 234 7.80 -3.08 -22.23
N PRO A 235 8.68 -3.30 -21.22
CA PRO A 235 8.44 -4.36 -20.24
C PRO A 235 7.17 -4.14 -19.41
N SER A 236 6.81 -2.89 -19.08
CA SER A 236 5.63 -2.61 -18.24
C SER A 236 4.31 -2.73 -19.01
N PHE A 237 4.27 -2.30 -20.27
CA PHE A 237 3.08 -2.43 -21.11
C PHE A 237 2.92 -3.84 -21.70
N ARG A 238 4.02 -4.56 -21.93
CA ARG A 238 3.96 -6.01 -22.17
C ARG A 238 3.36 -6.74 -20.97
N TYR A 239 3.79 -6.41 -19.74
CA TYR A 239 3.17 -6.94 -18.52
C TYR A 239 1.68 -6.66 -18.45
N ALA A 240 1.26 -5.41 -18.73
CA ALA A 240 -0.15 -5.06 -18.71
C ALA A 240 -0.97 -5.87 -19.72
N ALA A 241 -0.46 -6.07 -20.94
CA ALA A 241 -1.08 -6.90 -21.97
C ALA A 241 -1.14 -8.38 -21.57
N ASP A 242 -0.01 -8.96 -21.15
CA ASP A 242 0.08 -10.36 -20.75
C ASP A 242 -0.83 -10.68 -19.56
N LEU A 243 -0.98 -9.73 -18.62
CA LEU A 243 -1.86 -9.84 -17.46
C LEU A 243 -3.33 -9.98 -17.89
N VAL A 244 -3.83 -9.07 -18.73
CA VAL A 244 -5.25 -9.11 -19.15
C VAL A 244 -5.54 -10.28 -20.08
N GLU A 245 -4.58 -10.71 -20.90
CA GLU A 245 -4.73 -11.92 -21.71
C GLU A 245 -4.80 -13.18 -20.86
N ALA A 246 -3.90 -13.33 -19.86
CA ALA A 246 -3.95 -14.45 -18.93
C ALA A 246 -5.29 -14.51 -18.19
N ILE A 247 -5.82 -13.35 -17.75
CA ILE A 247 -7.15 -13.29 -17.15
C ILE A 247 -8.22 -13.75 -18.14
N GLY A 248 -8.15 -13.37 -19.41
CA GLY A 248 -9.11 -13.78 -20.44
C GLY A 248 -9.06 -15.26 -20.80
N GLU A 249 -7.91 -15.91 -20.62
CA GLU A 249 -7.64 -17.29 -21.03
C GLU A 249 -7.79 -18.32 -19.90
N ALA A 250 -7.70 -17.89 -18.64
CA ALA A 250 -7.67 -18.80 -17.50
C ALA A 250 -8.96 -19.60 -17.31
N SER A 251 -8.78 -20.88 -16.98
CA SER A 251 -9.86 -21.83 -16.72
C SER A 251 -10.36 -21.79 -15.27
N SER A 252 -9.45 -21.54 -14.32
CA SER A 252 -9.70 -21.38 -12.88
C SER A 252 -8.81 -20.28 -12.28
N ILE A 253 -9.06 -19.89 -11.02
CA ILE A 253 -8.20 -18.92 -10.33
C ILE A 253 -6.79 -19.49 -10.07
N ASP A 254 -6.66 -20.79 -9.79
CA ASP A 254 -5.36 -21.42 -9.62
C ASP A 254 -4.57 -21.44 -10.94
N ASP A 255 -5.22 -21.79 -12.05
CA ASP A 255 -4.63 -21.73 -13.39
C ASP A 255 -4.18 -20.30 -13.72
N LEU A 256 -5.00 -19.29 -13.43
CA LEU A 256 -4.66 -17.88 -13.66
C LEU A 256 -3.33 -17.50 -13.00
N PHE A 257 -3.13 -17.86 -11.74
CA PHE A 257 -1.93 -17.46 -11.00
C PHE A 257 -0.70 -18.28 -11.43
N LEU A 258 -0.88 -19.54 -11.84
CA LEU A 258 0.18 -20.32 -12.50
C LEU A 258 0.57 -19.71 -13.86
N GLN A 259 -0.41 -19.21 -14.62
CA GLN A 259 -0.12 -18.47 -15.86
C GLN A 259 0.63 -17.16 -15.59
N PHE A 260 0.29 -16.43 -14.52
CA PHE A 260 1.06 -15.25 -14.12
C PHE A 260 2.52 -15.60 -13.81
N GLU A 261 2.79 -16.71 -13.13
CA GLU A 261 4.17 -17.21 -12.93
C GLU A 261 4.82 -17.57 -14.26
N GLY A 262 4.14 -18.35 -15.11
CA GLY A 262 4.66 -18.82 -16.39
C GLY A 262 5.00 -17.69 -17.37
N ARG A 263 4.29 -16.56 -17.29
CA ARG A 263 4.53 -15.34 -18.06
C ARG A 263 5.50 -14.35 -17.39
N ASP A 264 6.17 -14.76 -16.30
CA ASP A 264 7.11 -13.93 -15.55
C ASP A 264 6.50 -12.65 -14.96
N LEU A 265 5.18 -12.63 -14.78
CA LEU A 265 4.45 -11.49 -14.22
C LEU A 265 4.55 -11.52 -12.69
N TRP A 266 4.35 -12.70 -12.11
CA TRP A 266 4.26 -12.92 -10.67
C TRP A 266 5.23 -14.01 -10.23
N LEU A 267 5.59 -14.00 -8.96
CA LEU A 267 6.63 -14.81 -8.35
C LEU A 267 6.09 -15.53 -7.12
N ARG A 268 6.66 -16.70 -6.84
CA ARG A 268 6.45 -17.42 -5.57
C ARG A 268 7.76 -17.92 -5.00
N LEU A 269 7.81 -18.01 -3.67
CA LEU A 269 8.99 -18.43 -2.92
C LEU A 269 9.41 -19.85 -3.27
N ASP A 270 8.49 -20.79 -3.12
CA ASP A 270 8.67 -22.23 -3.30
C ASP A 270 7.70 -22.76 -4.35
N ARG A 271 8.21 -23.43 -5.38
CA ARG A 271 7.39 -23.95 -6.48
C ARG A 271 6.62 -25.22 -6.13
N SER A 272 6.98 -25.89 -5.04
CA SER A 272 6.24 -27.06 -4.54
C SER A 272 4.99 -26.66 -3.76
N ILE A 273 4.85 -25.38 -3.41
CA ILE A 273 3.72 -24.85 -2.65
C ILE A 273 2.87 -23.95 -3.55
N THR A 274 1.55 -24.11 -3.49
CA THR A 274 0.59 -23.18 -4.08
C THR A 274 0.30 -22.08 -3.05
N PRO A 275 0.69 -20.82 -3.29
CA PRO A 275 0.44 -19.73 -2.36
C PRO A 275 -1.07 -19.43 -2.24
N THR A 276 -1.55 -19.25 -1.01
CA THR A 276 -2.96 -18.94 -0.70
C THR A 276 -3.16 -17.49 -0.26
N MET A 277 -2.08 -16.73 -0.18
CA MET A 277 -2.08 -15.34 0.27
C MET A 277 -1.70 -14.39 -0.87
N PHE A 278 -2.34 -13.23 -0.89
CA PHE A 278 -1.92 -12.13 -1.73
C PHE A 278 -2.16 -10.80 -1.02
N HIS A 279 -1.14 -9.95 -0.95
CA HIS A 279 -1.19 -8.63 -0.29
C HIS A 279 -0.60 -7.51 -1.16
N GLY A 280 -0.32 -7.76 -2.45
CA GLY A 280 0.27 -6.73 -3.33
C GLY A 280 1.74 -6.42 -3.12
N ALA A 281 2.49 -7.32 -2.47
CA ALA A 281 3.93 -7.16 -2.34
C ALA A 281 4.62 -7.33 -3.69
N THR A 282 5.58 -6.45 -3.99
CA THR A 282 6.47 -6.60 -5.15
C THR A 282 7.82 -7.14 -4.68
N VAL A 283 8.41 -8.02 -5.46
CA VAL A 283 9.73 -8.63 -5.20
C VAL A 283 10.49 -8.70 -6.52
N SER A 284 11.79 -8.42 -6.51
CA SER A 284 12.66 -8.62 -7.67
C SER A 284 13.13 -10.09 -7.76
N LYS A 285 13.62 -10.52 -8.92
CA LYS A 285 14.20 -11.86 -9.04
C LYS A 285 15.44 -12.03 -8.15
N GLY A 286 16.28 -11.00 -8.06
CA GLY A 286 17.46 -11.02 -7.18
C GLY A 286 17.10 -11.15 -5.70
N GLU A 287 16.03 -10.46 -5.26
CA GLU A 287 15.49 -10.63 -3.91
C GLU A 287 14.95 -12.05 -3.69
N LEU A 288 14.18 -12.58 -4.64
CA LEU A 288 13.66 -13.95 -4.58
C LEU A 288 14.79 -14.99 -4.49
N GLU A 289 15.86 -14.81 -5.27
CA GLU A 289 17.04 -15.67 -5.25
C GLU A 289 17.73 -15.65 -3.88
N LYS A 290 17.88 -14.47 -3.26
CA LYS A 290 18.41 -14.33 -1.90
C LYS A 290 17.52 -14.99 -0.85
N LEU A 291 16.20 -14.76 -0.91
CA LEU A 291 15.24 -15.38 0.01
C LEU A 291 15.28 -16.91 -0.05
N ARG A 292 15.48 -17.49 -1.24
CA ARG A 292 15.61 -18.95 -1.45
C ARG A 292 16.87 -19.57 -0.87
N LEU A 293 17.84 -18.76 -0.42
CA LEU A 293 18.98 -19.27 0.34
C LEU A 293 18.57 -19.75 1.72
N ILE A 294 17.52 -19.16 2.32
CA ILE A 294 16.97 -19.58 3.61
C ILE A 294 16.28 -20.94 3.43
N LYS A 295 16.74 -21.96 4.16
CA LYS A 295 16.21 -23.34 4.06
C LYS A 295 15.22 -23.68 5.17
N ASP A 296 15.37 -23.08 6.35
CA ASP A 296 14.50 -23.31 7.50
C ASP A 296 13.22 -22.45 7.39
N ILE A 297 12.34 -22.83 6.47
CA ILE A 297 11.03 -22.19 6.26
C ILE A 297 9.95 -23.05 6.92
N VAL A 298 9.32 -22.52 7.97
CA VAL A 298 8.31 -23.23 8.78
C VAL A 298 6.90 -22.84 8.34
N ARG A 299 6.11 -23.83 7.91
CA ARG A 299 4.73 -23.69 7.43
C ARG A 299 3.75 -24.47 8.29
N ARG A 300 3.66 -24.11 9.58
CA ARG A 300 2.82 -24.79 10.59
C ARG A 300 1.76 -23.85 11.17
N GLY A 301 1.22 -22.97 10.32
CA GLY A 301 0.27 -21.92 10.72
C GLY A 301 0.90 -20.80 11.56
N HIS A 302 0.07 -20.02 12.24
CA HIS A 302 0.49 -18.87 13.04
C HIS A 302 1.13 -19.27 14.37
N VAL A 303 2.10 -18.45 14.84
CA VAL A 303 2.69 -18.60 16.18
C VAL A 303 1.62 -18.31 17.23
N ARG A 304 1.57 -19.12 18.29
CA ARG A 304 0.70 -18.93 19.46
C ARG A 304 1.50 -18.47 20.69
N LEU A 305 2.58 -19.18 21.00
CA LEU A 305 3.44 -18.94 22.15
C LEU A 305 4.89 -19.31 21.83
N ILE A 306 5.82 -18.48 22.26
CA ILE A 306 7.26 -18.74 22.18
C ILE A 306 7.75 -19.10 23.58
N HIS A 307 8.20 -20.33 23.75
CA HIS A 307 8.89 -20.81 24.95
C HIS A 307 10.41 -20.68 24.78
N ARG A 308 11.16 -20.95 25.85
CA ARG A 308 12.64 -21.01 25.77
C ARG A 308 13.17 -22.18 24.92
N ASP A 309 12.49 -23.32 24.95
CA ASP A 309 12.94 -24.58 24.32
C ASP A 309 12.15 -24.96 23.06
N ARG A 310 10.99 -24.34 22.82
CA ARG A 310 10.18 -24.54 21.62
C ARG A 310 9.35 -23.32 21.23
N VAL A 311 8.82 -23.35 20.01
CA VAL A 311 7.77 -22.43 19.54
C VAL A 311 6.51 -23.24 19.26
N ASP A 312 5.40 -22.84 19.86
CA ASP A 312 4.08 -23.43 19.61
C ASP A 312 3.41 -22.67 18.45
N LEU A 313 3.06 -23.41 17.40
CA LEU A 313 2.31 -22.91 16.26
C LEU A 313 0.90 -23.54 16.24
N GLU A 314 0.06 -23.11 15.31
CA GLU A 314 -1.28 -23.69 15.12
C GLU A 314 -1.22 -25.19 14.79
N GLU A 315 -0.21 -25.60 14.01
CA GLU A 315 -0.05 -26.96 13.50
C GLU A 315 1.26 -27.59 14.01
N GLY A 316 1.40 -27.68 15.32
CA GLY A 316 2.52 -28.37 15.99
C GLY A 316 3.58 -27.40 16.52
N THR A 317 4.80 -27.90 16.72
CA THR A 317 5.88 -27.17 17.38
C THR A 317 7.18 -27.21 16.57
N VAL A 318 8.09 -26.28 16.84
CA VAL A 318 9.48 -26.32 16.37
C VAL A 318 10.43 -26.03 17.54
N SER A 319 11.68 -26.50 17.45
CA SER A 319 12.67 -26.27 18.50
C SER A 319 13.04 -24.80 18.66
N ALA A 320 13.29 -24.37 19.89
CA ALA A 320 13.85 -23.08 20.25
C ALA A 320 15.04 -23.28 21.19
N ASN A 321 15.82 -22.22 21.36
CA ASN A 321 16.85 -22.09 22.37
C ASN A 321 17.14 -20.60 22.61
N ASP A 322 17.97 -20.28 23.59
CA ASP A 322 18.28 -18.90 23.98
C ASP A 322 19.12 -18.13 22.93
N ASP A 323 19.66 -18.82 21.91
CA ASP A 323 20.44 -18.20 20.82
C ASP A 323 19.57 -17.47 19.81
N TRP A 324 18.26 -17.78 19.76
CA TRP A 324 17.33 -17.17 18.82
C TRP A 324 16.92 -15.77 19.26
N LEU A 325 16.99 -14.84 18.31
CA LEU A 325 16.22 -13.61 18.36
C LEU A 325 14.93 -13.77 17.54
N TYR A 326 13.78 -13.58 18.17
CA TYR A 326 12.50 -13.58 17.50
C TYR A 326 12.14 -12.18 17.03
N VAL A 327 11.86 -12.04 15.73
CA VAL A 327 11.53 -10.76 15.11
C VAL A 327 10.08 -10.79 14.65
N ASP A 328 9.26 -9.99 15.32
CA ASP A 328 7.84 -9.86 15.00
C ASP A 328 7.61 -9.00 13.75
N CYS A 329 7.15 -9.66 12.69
CA CYS A 329 6.75 -9.07 11.42
C CYS A 329 5.24 -9.28 11.14
N THR A 330 4.42 -9.49 12.18
CA THR A 330 3.02 -9.97 12.07
C THR A 330 1.96 -8.87 11.94
N ALA A 331 2.36 -7.59 11.85
CA ALA A 331 1.41 -6.50 11.66
C ALA A 331 0.56 -6.71 10.39
N ALA A 332 -0.71 -6.31 10.45
CA ALA A 332 -1.67 -6.55 9.38
C ALA A 332 -1.39 -5.73 8.09
N GLY A 333 -0.51 -4.73 8.17
CA GLY A 333 -0.31 -3.74 7.11
C GLY A 333 -1.58 -2.91 6.94
N ILE A 334 -2.16 -2.92 5.75
CA ILE A 334 -3.46 -2.27 5.51
C ILE A 334 -4.57 -3.24 5.96
N PRO A 335 -5.45 -2.86 6.91
CA PRO A 335 -6.52 -3.74 7.40
C PRO A 335 -7.56 -4.04 6.30
N SER A 336 -8.15 -5.23 6.35
CA SER A 336 -9.37 -5.50 5.56
C SER A 336 -10.56 -5.02 6.38
N ARG A 337 -11.33 -4.08 5.84
CA ARG A 337 -12.55 -3.57 6.46
C ARG A 337 -13.71 -3.77 5.51
N GLU A 338 -14.92 -3.80 6.06
CA GLU A 338 -16.14 -3.78 5.26
C GLU A 338 -16.18 -2.49 4.43
N THR A 339 -16.56 -2.60 3.17
CA THR A 339 -16.73 -1.42 2.31
C THR A 339 -18.03 -0.71 2.68
N LYS A 340 -18.02 0.62 2.57
CA LYS A 340 -19.22 1.46 2.80
C LYS A 340 -19.24 2.63 1.84
N ALA A 341 -20.36 3.34 1.77
CA ALA A 341 -20.46 4.57 0.99
C ALA A 341 -19.28 5.51 1.30
N ILE A 342 -18.69 6.08 0.25
CA ILE A 342 -17.55 6.98 0.41
C ILE A 342 -18.05 8.38 0.73
N PHE A 343 -19.07 8.84 -0.01
CA PHE A 343 -19.65 10.17 0.14
C PHE A 343 -21.00 10.07 0.82
N GLU A 344 -21.07 10.61 2.03
CA GLU A 344 -22.29 10.82 2.81
C GLU A 344 -22.51 12.35 2.94
N PRO A 345 -23.72 12.83 3.27
CA PRO A 345 -24.01 14.27 3.29
C PRO A 345 -23.08 15.09 4.18
N ASP A 346 -22.66 14.56 5.33
CA ASP A 346 -21.81 15.23 6.33
C ASP A 346 -20.42 14.59 6.47
N LYS A 347 -20.16 13.46 5.79
CA LYS A 347 -18.95 12.66 5.96
C LYS A 347 -18.39 12.13 4.64
N ILE A 348 -17.06 12.09 4.55
CA ILE A 348 -16.35 11.34 3.51
C ILE A 348 -15.48 10.27 4.18
N THR A 349 -15.66 9.00 3.83
CA THR A 349 -14.77 7.93 4.30
C THR A 349 -13.80 7.52 3.20
N LEU A 350 -12.53 7.89 3.35
CA LEU A 350 -11.51 7.56 2.34
C LEU A 350 -11.26 6.05 2.27
N GLN A 351 -11.49 5.48 1.09
CA GLN A 351 -11.34 4.06 0.77
C GLN A 351 -10.63 3.92 -0.58
N TRP A 352 -10.21 2.71 -0.93
CA TRP A 352 -9.60 2.47 -2.23
C TRP A 352 -10.68 2.42 -3.30
N VAL A 353 -10.39 3.07 -4.43
CA VAL A 353 -11.21 3.02 -5.65
C VAL A 353 -10.41 2.50 -6.85
N LYS A 354 -9.10 2.30 -6.66
CA LYS A 354 -8.20 1.64 -7.61
C LYS A 354 -7.25 0.71 -6.86
N TRP A 355 -7.19 -0.54 -7.31
CA TRP A 355 -6.34 -1.58 -6.73
C TRP A 355 -4.88 -1.12 -6.61
N GLY A 356 -4.27 -1.32 -5.43
CA GLY A 356 -2.83 -1.12 -5.20
C GLY A 356 -2.39 0.34 -5.22
N ARG A 357 -3.34 1.30 -5.29
CA ARG A 357 -3.07 2.72 -5.47
C ARG A 357 -3.80 3.57 -4.43
N ALA A 358 -3.37 3.47 -3.17
CA ALA A 358 -4.00 4.17 -2.04
C ALA A 358 -4.00 5.70 -2.18
N VAL A 359 -2.85 6.30 -2.51
CA VAL A 359 -2.74 7.76 -2.67
C VAL A 359 -3.45 8.28 -3.92
N LEU A 360 -3.42 7.53 -5.03
CA LEU A 360 -4.20 7.83 -6.23
C LEU A 360 -5.70 7.77 -5.92
N SER A 361 -6.15 6.74 -5.21
CA SER A 361 -7.55 6.62 -4.80
C SER A 361 -7.98 7.86 -4.01
N ALA A 362 -7.20 8.27 -3.01
CA ALA A 362 -7.50 9.48 -2.24
C ALA A 362 -7.49 10.77 -3.08
N ALA A 363 -6.57 10.89 -4.05
CA ALA A 363 -6.58 12.00 -5.01
C ALA A 363 -7.86 12.00 -5.87
N VAL A 364 -8.28 10.84 -6.40
CA VAL A 364 -9.54 10.72 -7.16
C VAL A 364 -10.73 11.16 -6.31
N LEU A 365 -10.80 10.73 -5.05
CA LEU A 365 -11.85 11.16 -4.14
C LEU A 365 -11.84 12.67 -3.90
N GLY A 366 -10.65 13.27 -3.76
CA GLY A 366 -10.49 14.72 -3.63
C GLY A 366 -10.94 15.48 -4.87
N TYR A 367 -10.61 14.99 -6.06
CA TYR A 367 -11.02 15.60 -7.33
C TYR A 367 -12.53 15.51 -7.53
N VAL A 368 -13.11 14.33 -7.29
CA VAL A 368 -14.55 14.08 -7.40
C VAL A 368 -15.31 14.97 -6.41
N GLU A 369 -14.86 15.09 -5.16
CA GLU A 369 -15.46 16.02 -4.19
C GLU A 369 -15.35 17.49 -4.62
N ALA A 370 -14.24 17.88 -5.25
CA ALA A 370 -14.02 19.27 -5.64
C ALA A 370 -14.82 19.70 -6.87
N THR A 371 -15.24 18.75 -7.72
CA THR A 371 -15.74 19.04 -9.07
C THR A 371 -17.14 18.51 -9.37
N ILE A 372 -17.71 17.70 -8.47
CA ILE A 372 -19.04 17.10 -8.62
C ILE A 372 -19.83 17.43 -7.35
N ASP A 373 -21.08 17.87 -7.47
CA ASP A 373 -21.92 18.21 -6.30
C ASP A 373 -22.74 17.01 -5.79
N ASP A 374 -23.26 16.17 -6.70
CA ASP A 374 -24.16 15.07 -6.39
C ASP A 374 -23.44 13.84 -5.81
N ASP A 375 -23.68 13.54 -4.53
CA ASP A 375 -23.08 12.42 -3.82
C ASP A 375 -23.45 11.04 -4.39
N ASP A 376 -24.62 10.88 -5.02
CA ASP A 376 -25.00 9.61 -5.66
C ASP A 376 -24.12 9.35 -6.89
N LEU A 377 -23.91 10.38 -7.73
CA LEU A 377 -22.98 10.32 -8.84
C LEU A 377 -21.54 10.08 -8.37
N LYS A 378 -21.10 10.74 -7.29
CA LYS A 378 -19.76 10.51 -6.72
C LYS A 378 -19.58 9.05 -6.30
N ASN A 379 -20.55 8.46 -5.61
CA ASN A 379 -20.49 7.06 -5.17
C ASN A 379 -20.55 6.09 -6.37
N ASP A 380 -21.34 6.37 -7.41
CA ASP A 380 -21.35 5.59 -8.66
C ASP A 380 -19.98 5.60 -9.36
N LEU A 381 -19.29 6.75 -9.36
CA LEU A 381 -17.93 6.88 -9.90
C LEU A 381 -16.86 6.21 -9.01
N CYS A 382 -17.11 6.10 -7.72
CA CYS A 382 -16.10 5.75 -6.72
C CYS A 382 -16.49 4.51 -5.93
N GLN A 383 -16.72 3.38 -6.61
CA GLN A 383 -17.04 2.14 -5.89
C GLN A 383 -15.86 1.70 -5.01
N PRO A 384 -16.06 1.55 -3.69
CA PRO A 384 -15.00 1.21 -2.76
C PRO A 384 -14.56 -0.25 -2.94
N MET A 385 -13.30 -0.54 -2.63
CA MET A 385 -12.75 -1.90 -2.53
C MET A 385 -11.86 -2.05 -1.30
N SER A 386 -11.78 -3.28 -0.79
CA SER A 386 -10.87 -3.65 0.29
C SER A 386 -9.56 -4.22 -0.26
N PRO A 387 -8.43 -4.06 0.46
CA PRO A 387 -7.19 -4.71 0.08
C PRO A 387 -7.36 -6.24 0.01
N PRO A 388 -6.88 -6.90 -1.05
CA PRO A 388 -7.01 -8.34 -1.19
C PRO A 388 -6.17 -9.08 -0.14
N ARG A 389 -6.64 -10.27 0.25
CA ARG A 389 -5.94 -11.21 1.14
C ARG A 389 -5.67 -12.56 0.48
N THR A 390 -6.43 -12.89 -0.56
CA THR A 390 -6.37 -14.13 -1.33
C THR A 390 -6.25 -13.84 -2.84
N PRO A 391 -5.88 -14.83 -3.66
CA PRO A 391 -5.97 -14.76 -5.12
C PRO A 391 -7.35 -14.32 -5.65
N ALA A 392 -8.42 -14.84 -5.06
CA ALA A 392 -9.79 -14.50 -5.43
C ALA A 392 -10.12 -13.03 -5.12
N ASP A 393 -9.74 -12.53 -3.94
CA ASP A 393 -9.97 -11.14 -3.59
C ASP A 393 -9.31 -10.20 -4.59
N TRP A 394 -8.08 -10.52 -5.03
CA TRP A 394 -7.37 -9.72 -6.02
C TRP A 394 -8.15 -9.64 -7.34
N LEU A 395 -8.68 -10.77 -7.82
CA LEU A 395 -9.49 -10.80 -9.04
C LEU A 395 -10.76 -9.94 -8.88
N GLY A 396 -11.36 -9.93 -7.69
CA GLY A 396 -12.46 -9.00 -7.34
C GLY A 396 -12.06 -7.53 -7.42
N THR A 397 -10.87 -7.17 -6.93
CA THR A 397 -10.35 -5.80 -7.03
C THR A 397 -10.04 -5.40 -8.48
N PHE A 398 -9.63 -6.34 -9.34
CA PHE A 398 -9.44 -6.11 -10.78
C PHE A 398 -10.77 -5.74 -11.46
N VAL A 399 -11.83 -6.53 -11.23
CA VAL A 399 -13.18 -6.24 -11.79
C VAL A 399 -13.70 -4.89 -11.31
N THR A 400 -13.54 -4.58 -10.02
CA THR A 400 -13.99 -3.30 -9.44
C THR A 400 -13.20 -2.12 -10.02
N THR A 401 -11.88 -2.26 -10.18
CA THR A 401 -11.05 -1.24 -10.84
C THR A 401 -11.51 -0.98 -12.27
N ALA A 402 -11.74 -2.04 -13.07
CA ALA A 402 -12.23 -1.92 -14.44
C ALA A 402 -13.60 -1.23 -14.52
N ARG A 403 -14.49 -1.50 -13.55
CA ARG A 403 -15.79 -0.83 -13.45
C ARG A 403 -15.64 0.67 -13.16
N ASN A 404 -14.84 1.03 -12.17
CA ASN A 404 -14.58 2.43 -11.83
C ASN A 404 -13.95 3.18 -13.00
N GLU A 405 -12.91 2.64 -13.64
CA GLU A 405 -12.27 3.28 -14.79
C GLU A 405 -13.24 3.46 -15.98
N LYS A 406 -14.14 2.49 -16.21
CA LYS A 406 -15.21 2.64 -17.20
C LYS A 406 -16.14 3.80 -16.84
N ARG A 407 -16.56 3.93 -15.58
CA ARG A 407 -17.40 5.06 -15.12
C ARG A 407 -16.66 6.40 -15.20
N TRP A 408 -15.37 6.43 -14.87
CA TRP A 408 -14.56 7.64 -15.04
C TRP A 408 -14.48 8.08 -16.50
N SER A 409 -14.40 7.12 -17.43
CA SER A 409 -14.35 7.41 -18.88
C SER A 409 -15.63 8.05 -19.42
N SER A 410 -16.79 7.87 -18.75
CA SER A 410 -18.03 8.57 -19.12
C SER A 410 -18.09 10.02 -18.65
N GLU A 411 -17.23 10.42 -17.71
CA GLU A 411 -17.16 11.80 -17.20
C GLU A 411 -16.00 12.56 -17.82
N ARG A 412 -16.30 13.43 -18.80
CA ARG A 412 -15.26 14.08 -19.65
C ARG A 412 -14.14 14.75 -18.87
N ASN A 413 -14.49 15.50 -17.81
CA ASN A 413 -13.51 16.24 -17.02
C ASN A 413 -12.68 15.30 -16.15
N LEU A 414 -13.31 14.33 -15.48
CA LEU A 414 -12.62 13.32 -14.69
C LEU A 414 -11.69 12.47 -15.56
N ALA A 415 -12.15 12.00 -16.72
CA ALA A 415 -11.33 11.25 -17.68
C ALA A 415 -10.13 12.05 -18.20
N LYS A 416 -10.29 13.37 -18.39
CA LYS A 416 -9.19 14.25 -18.80
C LYS A 416 -8.18 14.41 -17.66
N TRP A 417 -8.65 14.70 -16.45
CA TRP A 417 -7.79 14.88 -15.29
C TRP A 417 -7.05 13.60 -14.90
N ALA A 418 -7.74 12.46 -14.84
CA ALA A 418 -7.15 11.17 -14.47
C ALA A 418 -5.98 10.77 -15.39
N ARG A 419 -6.05 11.13 -16.69
CA ARG A 419 -4.94 10.93 -17.64
C ARG A 419 -3.73 11.84 -17.39
N SER A 420 -3.96 13.02 -16.83
CA SER A 420 -2.89 13.97 -16.45
C SER A 420 -2.33 13.74 -15.04
N LEU A 421 -3.02 12.95 -14.20
CA LEU A 421 -2.64 12.74 -12.82
C LEU A 421 -1.30 12.02 -12.72
N ARG A 422 -0.30 12.68 -12.13
CA ARG A 422 1.06 12.12 -11.99
C ARG A 422 1.13 10.81 -11.19
N LEU A 423 0.14 10.56 -10.32
CA LEU A 423 0.09 9.36 -9.49
C LEU A 423 -0.34 8.11 -10.29
N ASP A 424 -0.91 8.30 -11.48
CA ASP A 424 -1.24 7.22 -12.42
C ASP A 424 -0.23 7.18 -13.58
N MET A 425 1.00 6.76 -13.27
CA MET A 425 2.06 6.71 -14.28
C MET A 425 1.70 5.78 -15.45
N SER A 426 0.95 4.70 -15.22
CA SER A 426 0.46 3.83 -16.31
C SER A 426 -0.40 4.62 -17.31
N SER A 427 -1.42 5.34 -16.84
CA SER A 427 -2.29 6.14 -17.70
C SER A 427 -1.53 7.30 -18.34
N ARG A 428 -0.67 7.97 -17.57
CA ARG A 428 0.12 9.11 -18.04
C ARG A 428 1.10 8.69 -19.15
N THR A 429 1.94 7.69 -18.89
CA THR A 429 2.93 7.20 -19.86
C THR A 429 2.27 6.65 -21.12
N ALA A 430 1.11 6.00 -21.02
CA ALA A 430 0.33 5.59 -22.19
C ALA A 430 -0.17 6.78 -23.01
N SER A 431 -0.58 7.88 -22.35
CA SER A 431 -1.09 9.08 -23.02
C SER A 431 -0.01 9.91 -23.73
N GLU A 432 1.26 9.73 -23.36
CA GLU A 432 2.41 10.41 -23.95
C GLU A 432 2.93 9.69 -25.22
N VAL A 433 2.40 8.51 -25.56
CA VAL A 433 2.80 7.77 -26.76
C VAL A 433 2.31 8.48 -28.03
N SER A 434 3.23 8.72 -28.96
CA SER A 434 2.89 9.26 -30.28
C SER A 434 2.05 8.25 -31.07
N PRO A 435 0.99 8.67 -31.78
CA PRO A 435 0.26 7.80 -32.70
C PRO A 435 1.13 7.16 -33.79
N ASP A 436 2.25 7.80 -34.14
CA ASP A 436 3.20 7.30 -35.15
C ASP A 436 4.18 6.25 -34.60
N ASP A 437 4.24 6.07 -33.27
CA ASP A 437 5.04 5.02 -32.63
C ASP A 437 4.28 3.69 -32.70
N THR A 438 4.37 3.03 -33.85
CA THR A 438 3.60 1.81 -34.16
C THR A 438 3.87 0.66 -33.18
N GLU A 439 5.10 0.53 -32.67
CA GLU A 439 5.49 -0.52 -31.73
C GLU A 439 4.85 -0.31 -30.36
N ARG A 440 4.98 0.90 -29.78
CA ARG A 440 4.37 1.21 -28.48
C ARG A 440 2.85 1.21 -28.58
N MET A 441 2.29 1.73 -29.67
CA MET A 441 0.85 1.68 -29.92
C MET A 441 0.34 0.24 -30.03
N ALA A 442 1.09 -0.67 -30.66
CA ALA A 442 0.70 -2.08 -30.76
C ALA A 442 0.54 -2.74 -29.39
N LEU A 443 1.42 -2.44 -28.42
CA LEU A 443 1.29 -2.93 -27.03
C LEU A 443 0.03 -2.40 -26.34
N LEU A 444 -0.28 -1.11 -26.51
CA LEU A 444 -1.49 -0.51 -25.95
C LEU A 444 -2.76 -1.14 -26.56
N TRP A 445 -2.76 -1.35 -27.89
CA TRP A 445 -3.86 -2.00 -28.59
C TRP A 445 -4.07 -3.46 -28.17
N ARG A 446 -2.97 -4.19 -27.94
CA ARG A 446 -3.00 -5.57 -27.46
C ARG A 446 -3.73 -5.67 -26.12
N ALA A 447 -3.31 -4.88 -25.13
CA ALA A 447 -3.98 -4.83 -23.83
C ALA A 447 -5.46 -4.43 -23.95
N ARG A 448 -5.76 -3.39 -24.75
CA ARG A 448 -7.13 -2.91 -24.96
C ARG A 448 -8.04 -3.97 -25.58
N LYS A 449 -7.54 -4.72 -26.57
CA LYS A 449 -8.31 -5.78 -27.26
C LYS A 449 -8.69 -6.91 -26.31
N ALA A 450 -7.79 -7.29 -25.40
CA ALA A 450 -8.01 -8.36 -24.43
C ALA A 450 -8.84 -7.93 -23.21
N SER A 451 -8.89 -6.63 -22.90
CA SER A 451 -9.50 -6.10 -21.66
C SER A 451 -10.97 -6.52 -21.46
N GLN A 452 -11.79 -6.54 -22.51
CA GLN A 452 -13.19 -6.93 -22.38
C GLN A 452 -13.34 -8.41 -22.03
N ALA A 453 -12.60 -9.28 -22.72
CA ALA A 453 -12.59 -10.71 -22.44
C ALA A 453 -12.10 -11.01 -21.02
N ALA A 454 -11.06 -10.28 -20.58
CA ALA A 454 -10.54 -10.37 -19.22
C ALA A 454 -11.60 -10.07 -18.15
N VAL A 455 -12.37 -8.98 -18.29
CA VAL A 455 -13.41 -8.63 -17.30
C VAL A 455 -14.54 -9.67 -17.28
N ILE A 456 -14.94 -10.17 -18.45
CA ILE A 456 -15.97 -11.22 -18.57
C ILE A 456 -15.48 -12.50 -17.87
N ASN A 457 -14.27 -12.95 -18.20
CA ASN A 457 -13.74 -14.18 -17.62
C ASN A 457 -13.45 -14.04 -16.12
N ALA A 458 -12.92 -12.91 -15.67
CA ALA A 458 -12.73 -12.64 -14.25
C ALA A 458 -14.04 -12.74 -13.45
N THR A 459 -15.14 -12.19 -14.00
CA THR A 459 -16.46 -12.27 -13.38
C THR A 459 -16.98 -13.71 -13.33
N ARG A 460 -16.77 -14.48 -14.42
CA ARG A 460 -17.11 -15.92 -14.46
C ARG A 460 -16.35 -16.69 -13.39
N LEU A 461 -15.03 -16.54 -13.33
CA LEU A 461 -14.16 -17.22 -12.37
C LEU A 461 -14.56 -16.94 -10.91
N LEU A 462 -14.96 -15.71 -10.61
CA LEU A 462 -15.44 -15.33 -9.27
C LEU A 462 -16.81 -15.93 -8.93
N ALA A 463 -17.67 -16.15 -9.92
CA ALA A 463 -19.00 -16.74 -9.71
C ALA A 463 -18.96 -18.27 -9.54
N GLU A 464 -17.83 -18.91 -9.85
CA GLU A 464 -17.60 -20.36 -9.71
C GLU A 464 -16.96 -20.76 -8.37
N LEU A 465 -16.61 -19.78 -7.53
CA LEU A 465 -16.18 -19.97 -6.13
C LEU A 465 -17.36 -20.30 -5.22
#